data_AF-A0A0B7GQ00-F1
#
_entry.id   AF-A0A0B7GQ00-F1
#
_cell.length_a   1.000
_cell.length_b   1.000
_cell.length_c   1.000
_cell.angle_alpha   90.00
_cell.angle_beta   90.00
_cell.angle_gamma   90.00
#
_symmetry.space_group_name_H-M   'P 1'
#
loop_
_entity.id
_entity.type
_entity.pdbx_description
1 polymer ?
#
loop_
_entity_poly.entity_id
_entity_poly.type
_entity_poly.pdbx_seq_one_letter_code
_entity_poly.pdbx_strand_id
1 'polypeptide(L)'
;MLVIDEIDKVKNTEGRITWLNTILRRRYNEMLPVVLVGNIDLERLCQIIDLHGGEAMRDRIKELGIVVNFNFESYRPVLRGGEGLEH
;
A
#
# COMPACT_ATOMS: atom_id res chain seq x y z
N MET A 1 5.72 5.42 13.71
CA MET A 1 5.04 4.57 12.71
C MET A 1 4.70 5.43 11.51
N LEU A 2 4.89 4.95 10.28
CA LEU A 2 4.58 5.68 9.04
C LEU A 2 3.45 4.97 8.29
N VAL A 3 2.41 5.72 7.89
CA VAL A 3 1.32 5.22 7.03
C VAL A 3 1.38 5.99 5.72
N ILE A 4 1.37 5.28 4.60
CA ILE A 4 1.34 5.85 3.26
C ILE A 4 0.03 5.40 2.61
N ASP A 5 -0.86 6.34 2.35
CA ASP A 5 -2.17 6.10 1.75
C ASP A 5 -2.16 6.40 0.24
N GLU A 6 -3.17 5.90 -0.46
CA GLU A 6 -3.41 6.09 -1.90
C GLU A 6 -2.18 5.80 -2.77
N ILE A 7 -1.43 4.74 -2.42
CA ILE A 7 -0.18 4.38 -3.10
C ILE A 7 -0.35 4.05 -4.60
N ASP A 8 -1.58 3.81 -5.04
CA ASP A 8 -1.98 3.44 -6.41
C ASP A 8 -2.54 4.61 -7.25
N LYS A 9 -2.90 5.74 -6.64
CA LYS A 9 -3.64 6.81 -7.35
C LYS A 9 -2.78 7.81 -8.12
N VAL A 10 -1.48 7.81 -7.91
CA VAL A 10 -0.57 8.81 -8.52
C VAL A 10 0.23 8.16 -9.65
N LYS A 11 0.46 8.91 -10.74
CA LYS A 11 1.29 8.44 -11.86
C LYS A 11 2.62 7.88 -11.34
N ASN A 12 2.92 6.67 -11.79
CA ASN A 12 4.18 5.99 -11.51
C ASN A 12 5.32 6.64 -12.30
N THR A 13 5.81 7.77 -11.79
CA THR A 13 7.04 8.36 -12.27
C THR A 13 8.23 7.64 -11.63
N GLU A 14 9.33 7.53 -12.37
CA GLU A 14 10.57 6.93 -11.89
C GLU A 14 11.04 7.58 -10.58
N GLY A 15 10.93 8.91 -10.46
CA GLY A 15 11.25 9.63 -9.25
C GLY A 15 10.39 9.21 -8.05
N ARG A 16 9.07 9.06 -8.22
CA ARG A 16 8.16 8.64 -7.14
C ARG A 16 8.52 7.24 -6.62
N ILE A 17 8.75 6.31 -7.54
CA ILE A 17 9.12 4.94 -7.19
C ILE A 17 10.48 4.91 -6.47
N THR A 18 11.44 5.71 -6.94
CA THR A 18 12.75 5.86 -6.30
C THR A 18 12.64 6.37 -4.87
N TRP A 19 11.81 7.39 -4.63
CA TRP A 19 11.53 7.89 -3.28
C TRP A 19 10.87 6.84 -2.39
N LEU A 20 9.84 6.16 -2.89
CA LEU A 20 9.13 5.12 -2.13
C LEU A 20 10.07 3.97 -1.76
N ASN A 21 10.87 3.48 -2.71
CA ASN A 21 11.90 2.47 -2.45
C ASN A 21 12.90 2.90 -1.39
N THR A 22 13.34 4.16 -1.44
CA THR A 22 14.29 4.72 -0.47
C THR A 22 13.68 4.73 0.94
N ILE A 23 12.43 5.16 1.08
CA ILE A 23 11.70 5.16 2.36
C ILE A 23 11.57 3.74 2.89
N LEU A 24 11.07 2.81 2.08
CA LEU A 24 10.86 1.41 2.48
C LEU A 24 12.17 0.74 2.89
N ARG A 25 13.26 0.97 2.13
CA ARG A 25 14.58 0.41 2.44
C ARG A 25 15.14 0.94 3.77
N ARG A 26 15.09 2.26 4.00
CA ARG A 26 15.58 2.84 5.27
C ARG A 26 14.81 2.30 6.47
N ARG A 27 13.47 2.26 6.35
CA ARG A 27 12.63 1.80 7.45
C ARG A 27 12.77 0.31 7.72
N TYR A 28 12.97 -0.51 6.68
CA TYR A 28 13.35 -1.90 6.83
C TYR A 28 14.68 -2.06 7.60
N ASN A 29 15.73 -1.36 7.17
CA ASN A 29 17.05 -1.42 7.80
C ASN A 29 17.07 -0.97 9.28
N GLU A 30 16.20 -0.01 9.63
CA GLU A 30 16.08 0.52 10.99
C GLU A 30 14.99 -0.20 11.80
N MET A 31 14.38 -1.27 11.27
CA MET A 31 13.28 -2.01 11.89
C MET A 31 12.10 -1.12 12.31
N LEU A 32 11.82 -0.09 11.52
CA LEU A 32 10.76 0.87 11.78
C LEU A 32 9.48 0.50 11.00
N PRO A 33 8.30 0.42 11.67
CA PRO A 33 7.07 -0.04 11.03
C PRO A 33 6.57 0.93 9.95
N VAL A 34 6.03 0.36 8.87
CA VAL A 34 5.36 1.03 7.74
C VAL A 34 4.07 0.31 7.42
N VAL A 35 3.00 1.09 7.18
CA VAL A 35 1.75 0.59 6.61
C VAL A 35 1.56 1.23 5.25
N LEU A 36 1.30 0.40 4.24
CA LEU A 36 0.96 0.84 2.89
C LEU A 36 -0.52 0.56 2.66
N VAL A 37 -1.26 1.58 2.22
CA VAL A 37 -2.70 1.50 1.94
C VAL A 37 -2.93 1.95 0.50
N GLY A 38 -3.70 1.17 -0.24
CA GLY A 38 -4.09 1.50 -1.59
C GLY A 38 -5.06 0.50 -2.18
N ASN A 39 -5.65 0.88 -3.30
CA ASN A 39 -6.53 0.04 -4.09
C ASN A 39 -5.71 -0.70 -5.17
N ILE A 40 -4.78 -1.53 -4.71
CA ILE A 40 -3.87 -2.29 -5.56
C ILE A 40 -3.55 -3.63 -4.90
N ASP A 41 -3.49 -4.69 -5.69
CA ASP A 41 -3.07 -6.00 -5.21
C ASP A 41 -1.55 -6.05 -4.98
N LEU A 42 -1.13 -7.00 -4.14
CA LEU A 42 0.28 -7.15 -3.76
C LEU A 42 1.18 -7.39 -4.97
N GLU A 43 0.76 -8.20 -5.94
CA GLU A 43 1.58 -8.55 -7.09
C GLU A 43 1.87 -7.31 -7.94
N ARG A 44 0.82 -6.53 -8.22
CA ARG A 44 0.95 -5.29 -8.98
C ARG A 44 1.76 -4.24 -8.24
N LEU A 45 1.61 -4.15 -6.92
CA LEU A 45 2.41 -3.25 -6.08
C LEU A 45 3.90 -3.60 -6.13
N CYS A 46 4.25 -4.90 -6.03
CA CYS A 46 5.63 -5.36 -6.17
C CYS A 46 6.19 -5.02 -7.56
N GLN A 47 5.43 -5.28 -8.64
CA GLN A 47 5.87 -4.95 -10.01
C GLN A 47 6.18 -3.46 -10.21
N ILE A 48 5.41 -2.57 -9.56
CA ILE A 48 5.63 -1.11 -9.66
C ILE A 48 6.88 -0.70 -8.90
N ILE A 49 7.11 -1.30 -7.73
CA ILE A 49 8.17 -0.87 -6.82
C ILE A 49 9.51 -1.51 -7.20
N ASP A 50 9.51 -2.76 -7.64
CA ASP A 50 10.70 -3.51 -8.03
C ASP A 50 11.09 -3.26 -9.50
N LEU A 51 11.24 -1.98 -9.89
CA LEU A 51 11.50 -1.46 -11.25
C LEU A 51 12.55 -2.20 -12.11
N HIS A 52 13.44 -2.98 -11.51
CA HIS A 52 14.56 -3.66 -12.19
C HIS A 52 14.48 -5.20 -12.11
N GLY A 53 13.30 -5.79 -11.94
CA GLY A 53 13.13 -7.24 -11.93
C GLY A 53 13.67 -7.90 -10.65
N GLY A 54 13.62 -7.17 -9.53
CA GLY A 54 13.95 -7.70 -8.21
C GLY A 54 12.71 -8.24 -7.49
N GLU A 55 12.92 -8.98 -6.41
CA GLU A 55 11.87 -9.43 -5.47
C GLU A 55 12.05 -8.74 -4.11
N ALA A 56 12.80 -7.64 -4.05
CA ALA A 56 13.28 -7.07 -2.80
C ALA A 56 12.15 -6.60 -1.88
N MET A 57 11.08 -6.02 -2.44
CA MET A 57 9.93 -5.63 -1.63
C MET A 57 9.10 -6.86 -1.22
N ARG A 58 8.98 -7.84 -2.12
CA ARG A 58 8.28 -9.09 -1.86
C ARG A 58 8.94 -9.94 -0.76
N ASP A 59 10.27 -10.03 -0.77
CA ASP A 59 11.03 -10.78 0.22
C ASP A 59 10.93 -10.15 1.61
N ARG A 60 11.01 -8.81 1.69
CA ARG A 60 10.77 -8.08 2.96
C ARG A 60 9.37 -8.36 3.52
N ILE A 61 8.35 -8.44 2.65
CA ILE A 61 6.99 -8.78 3.07
C ILE A 61 6.91 -10.23 3.53
N LYS A 62 7.56 -11.17 2.85
CA LYS A 62 7.58 -12.58 3.27
C LYS A 62 8.29 -12.78 4.62
N GLU A 63 9.34 -12.02 4.89
CA GLU A 63 10.11 -12.14 6.13
C GLU A 63 9.38 -11.54 7.34
N LEU A 64 8.79 -10.34 7.20
CA LEU A 64 8.29 -9.56 8.34
C LEU A 64 6.95 -8.83 8.08
N GLY A 65 6.38 -8.98 6.89
CA GLY A 65 5.18 -8.25 6.47
C GLY A 65 3.88 -8.96 6.81
N ILE A 66 2.81 -8.15 6.92
CA ILE A 66 1.43 -8.63 6.98
C ILE A 66 0.68 -7.99 5.82
N VAL A 67 -0.05 -8.82 5.07
CA VAL A 67 -0.88 -8.37 3.95
C VAL A 67 -2.34 -8.61 4.31
N VAL A 68 -3.14 -7.55 4.26
CA VAL A 68 -4.57 -7.59 4.55
C VAL A 68 -5.34 -7.14 3.32
N ASN A 69 -6.12 -8.05 2.75
CA ASN A 69 -6.96 -7.77 1.59
C ASN A 69 -8.38 -7.45 2.04
N PHE A 70 -8.87 -6.28 1.70
CA PHE A 70 -10.23 -5.84 2.01
C PHE A 70 -11.14 -6.06 0.79
N ASN A 71 -11.88 -7.17 0.81
CA ASN A 71 -12.86 -7.51 -0.23
C ASN A 71 -14.28 -7.12 0.20
N PHE A 72 -14.45 -5.88 0.66
CA PHE A 72 -15.71 -5.35 1.14
C PHE A 72 -16.27 -4.29 0.19
N GLU A 73 -17.58 -4.09 0.21
CA GLU A 73 -18.19 -2.97 -0.49
C GLU A 73 -17.79 -1.63 0.14
N SER A 74 -17.81 -0.57 -0.69
CA SER A 74 -17.52 0.78 -0.22
C SER A 74 -18.51 1.18 0.88
N TYR A 75 -17.98 1.65 2.01
CA TYR A 75 -18.80 2.17 3.10
C TYR A 75 -19.35 3.59 2.85
N ARG A 76 -18.89 4.27 1.78
CA ARG A 76 -19.30 5.65 1.46
C ARG A 76 -20.81 5.84 1.27
N PRO A 77 -21.58 4.90 0.67
CA PRO A 77 -23.03 5.03 0.56
C PRO A 77 -23.73 5.07 1.91
N VAL A 78 -23.29 4.26 2.89
CA VAL A 78 -23.83 4.28 4.26
C VAL A 78 -23.59 5.64 4.92
N LEU A 79 -22.39 6.19 4.76
CA LEU A 79 -22.06 7.53 5.29
C LEU A 79 -22.83 8.67 4.62
N ARG A 80 -23.15 8.52 3.33
CA ARG A 80 -23.88 9.53 2.54
C ARG A 80 -25.40 9.41 2.68
N GLY A 81 -25.91 8.26 3.10
CA GLY A 81 -27.32 7.94 3.30
C GLY A 81 -27.78 8.02 4.76
N GLY A 82 -27.17 8.88 5.57
CA GLY A 82 -27.54 9.12 6.98
C GLY A 82 -28.94 9.70 7.22
N GLU A 83 -29.83 9.66 6.22
CA GLU A 83 -31.28 9.71 6.38
C GLU A 83 -31.85 8.48 5.66
N GLY A 84 -32.28 7.45 6.40
CA GLY A 84 -33.07 6.36 5.79
C GLY A 84 -32.75 4.92 6.19
N LEU A 85 -32.18 4.66 7.37
CA LEU A 85 -32.30 3.35 8.00
C LEU A 85 -32.91 3.50 9.39
N GLU A 86 -34.21 3.85 9.40
CA GLU A 86 -35.13 3.36 10.41
C GLU A 86 -36.00 2.27 9.77
N HIS A 87 -36.19 1.19 10.54
CA HIS A 87 -36.96 -0.05 10.31
C HIS A 87 -36.23 -1.23 9.66
#